data_AF-A0A1A9S0Z9-F1
#
_entry.id   AF-A0A1A9S0Z9-F1
#
_cell.length_a   1.000
_cell.length_b   1.000
_cell.length_c   1.000
_cell.angle_alpha   90.00
_cell.angle_beta   90.00
_cell.angle_gamma   90.00
#
_symmetry.space_group_name_H-M   'P 1'
#
loop_
_entity.id
_entity.type
_entity.pdbx_description
1 polymer ?
#
loop_
_entity_poly.entity_id
_entity_poly.type
_entity_poly.pdbx_seq_one_letter_code
_entity_poly.pdbx_strand_id
1 'polypeptide(L)' 'MYNYQSDATQFLQKYIEEHPEEQERRLQNRGLLWDVELNPEEQADFAAGKVAKKPYTYYSY' A
#
# COMPACT_ATOMS: atom_id res chain seq x y z
N MET A 1 25.47 11.70 15.70
CA MET A 1 24.17 11.00 15.57
C MET A 1 24.43 9.70 14.83
N TYR A 2 24.17 8.54 15.45
CA TYR A 2 24.46 7.24 14.83
C TYR A 2 23.38 6.92 13.79
N ASN A 3 23.75 6.86 12.51
CA ASN A 3 22.90 6.33 11.45
C ASN A 3 23.06 4.81 11.43
N TYR A 4 22.57 4.14 12.47
CA TYR A 4 22.53 2.69 12.46
C TYR A 4 21.50 2.24 11.44
N GLN A 5 21.91 1.32 10.58
CA GLN A 5 21.07 0.68 9.59
C GLN A 5 21.22 -0.83 9.75
N SER A 6 20.10 -1.55 9.79
CA SER A 6 20.10 -3.01 9.92
C SER A 6 20.82 -3.66 8.73
N ASP A 7 21.42 -4.83 8.95
CA ASP A 7 22.12 -5.60 7.92
C ASP A 7 21.20 -5.90 6.73
N ALA A 8 19.93 -6.20 7.00
CA ALA A 8 18.91 -6.42 5.98
C ALA A 8 18.71 -5.19 5.09
N THR A 9 18.64 -4.00 5.68
CA THR A 9 18.47 -2.76 4.90
C THR A 9 19.72 -2.48 4.05
N GLN A 10 20.92 -2.73 4.58
CA GLN A 10 22.18 -2.55 3.81
C GLN A 10 22.26 -3.53 2.63
N PHE A 11 21.86 -4.78 2.85
CA PHE A 11 21.75 -5.78 1.78
C PHE A 11 20.79 -5.35 0.68
N LEU A 12 19.57 -4.92 1.05
CA LEU A 12 18.56 -4.50 0.07
C LEU A 12 19.01 -3.31 -0.77
N GLN A 13 19.72 -2.35 -0.17
CA GLN A 13 20.28 -1.21 -0.91
C GLN A 13 21.29 -1.67 -1.95
N LYS A 14 22.28 -2.49 -1.55
CA LYS A 14 23.28 -3.03 -2.47
C LYS A 14 22.64 -3.83 -3.61
N TYR A 15 21.68 -4.68 -3.28
CA TYR A 15 20.97 -5.49 -4.26
C TYR A 15 20.24 -4.64 -5.31
N ILE A 16 19.56 -3.56 -4.89
CA ILE A 16 18.84 -2.67 -5.81
C ILE A 16 19.82 -1.83 -6.67
N GLU A 17 20.99 -1.47 -6.14
CA GLU A 17 22.04 -0.79 -6.90
C GLU A 17 22.64 -1.69 -7.98
N GLU A 18 22.86 -2.97 -7.67
CA GLU A 18 23.39 -3.98 -8.59
C GLU A 18 22.36 -4.42 -9.65
N HIS A 19 21.06 -4.35 -9.31
CA HIS A 19 19.96 -4.84 -10.15
C HIS A 19 18.90 -3.76 -10.43
N PRO A 20 19.18 -2.78 -11.30
CA PRO A 20 18.21 -1.72 -11.64
C PRO A 20 16.91 -2.27 -12.25
N GLU A 21 16.93 -3.44 -12.91
CA GLU A 21 15.75 -4.12 -13.45
C GLU A 21 14.71 -4.49 -12.37
N GLU A 22 15.14 -4.67 -11.13
CA GLU A 22 14.27 -4.97 -9.99
C GLU A 22 13.36 -3.80 -9.64
N GLN A 23 13.80 -2.55 -9.88
CA GLN A 23 12.99 -1.36 -9.68
C GLN A 23 11.79 -1.35 -10.63
N GLU A 24 12.01 -1.64 -11.91
CA GLU A 24 10.95 -1.73 -12.91
C GLU A 24 9.98 -2.86 -12.55
N ARG A 25 10.51 -4.03 -12.20
CA ARG A 25 9.70 -5.19 -11.82
C ARG A 25 8.89 -4.94 -10.54
N ARG A 26 9.44 -4.19 -9.57
CA ARG A 26 8.72 -3.76 -8.38
C ARG A 26 7.53 -2.87 -8.72
N LEU A 27 7.69 -1.92 -9.64
CA LEU A 27 6.60 -1.06 -10.08
C LEU A 27 5.51 -1.85 -10.81
N GLN A 28 5.90 -2.75 -11.72
CA GLN A 28 4.98 -3.64 -12.41
C GLN A 28 4.19 -4.51 -11.42
N ASN A 29 4.89 -5.16 -10.48
CA ASN A 29 4.26 -6.01 -9.47
C ASN A 29 3.33 -5.22 -8.53
N ARG A 30 3.66 -3.96 -8.20
CA ARG A 30 2.77 -3.08 -7.43
C ARG A 30 1.46 -2.83 -8.17
N GLY A 31 1.53 -2.62 -9.49
CA GLY A 31 0.35 -2.43 -10.34
C GLY A 31 -0.51 -3.67 -10.51
N LEU A 32 0.03 -4.89 -10.33
CA LEU A 32 -0.76 -6.11 -10.52
C LEU A 32 -1.75 -6.39 -9.40
N LEU A 33 -1.37 -6.12 -8.15
CA LEU A 33 -2.18 -6.54 -6.99
C LEU A 33 -3.13 -5.45 -6.49
N TRP A 34 -2.80 -4.18 -6.73
CA TRP A 34 -3.46 -3.06 -6.06
C TRP A 34 -4.06 -2.02 -7.01
N ASP A 35 -3.72 -2.02 -8.30
CA ASP A 35 -4.47 -1.22 -9.28
C ASP A 35 -5.71 -2.00 -9.69
N VAL A 36 -6.86 -1.59 -9.14
CA VAL A 36 -8.16 -2.14 -9.50
C VAL A 36 -8.96 -1.04 -10.17
N GLU A 37 -9.40 -1.28 -11.40
CA GLU A 37 -10.44 -0.46 -12.01
C GLU A 37 -11.76 -0.74 -11.28
N LEU A 38 -12.23 0.26 -10.54
CA LEU A 38 -13.48 0.16 -9.81
C LEU A 38 -14.65 0.44 -10.76
N ASN A 39 -15.67 -0.41 -10.75
CA ASN A 39 -16.88 -0.19 -11.51
C ASN A 39 -17.63 1.06 -10.99
N PRO A 40 -17.91 2.08 -11.84
CA PRO A 40 -18.62 3.28 -11.41
C PRO A 40 -20.01 3.01 -10.80
N GLU A 41 -20.71 1.98 -11.26
CA GLU A 41 -22.02 1.59 -10.73
C GLU A 41 -21.90 1.08 -9.30
N GLU A 42 -20.97 0.15 -9.05
CA GLU A 42 -20.69 -0.37 -7.71
C GLU A 42 -20.26 0.74 -6.75
N GLN A 43 -19.44 1.69 -7.20
CA GLN A 43 -19.06 2.85 -6.41
C GLN A 43 -20.28 3.70 -6.00
N ALA A 44 -21.21 3.91 -6.93
CA ALA A 44 -22.44 4.66 -6.66
C ALA A 44 -23.30 3.92 -5.63
N ASP A 45 -23.42 2.60 -5.73
CA ASP A 45 -24.16 1.77 -4.78
C ASP A 45 -23.52 1.78 -3.38
N PHE A 46 -22.19 1.68 -3.29
CA PHE A 46 -21.47 1.81 -2.02
C PHE A 46 -21.65 3.20 -1.40
N ALA A 47 -21.66 4.26 -2.22
CA ALA A 47 -21.89 5.62 -1.75
C ALA A 47 -23.34 5.80 -1.24
N ALA A 48 -24.32 5.24 -1.95
CA ALA A 48 -25.73 5.26 -1.55
C ALA A 48 -25.99 4.47 -0.26
N GLY A 49 -25.31 3.34 -0.06
CA GLY A 49 -25.40 2.50 1.14
C GLY A 49 -24.63 3.00 2.36
N LYS A 50 -24.01 4.18 2.29
CA LYS A 50 -23.15 4.71 3.36
C LYS A 50 -23.96 5.08 4.61
N VAL A 51 -23.75 4.34 5.70
CA VAL A 51 -24.36 4.63 7.01
C VAL A 51 -23.45 5.51 7.85
N ALA A 52 -24.03 6.46 8.61
CA ALA A 52 -23.29 7.27 9.56
C ALA A 52 -22.63 6.40 10.64
N LYS A 53 -21.29 6.38 10.65
CA LYS A 53 -20.51 5.63 11.66
C LYS A 53 -20.33 6.49 12.91
N LYS A 54 -20.45 5.89 14.08
CA LYS A 54 -20.07 6.54 15.35
C LYS A 54 -18.57 6.88 15.33
N PRO A 55 -18.14 8.01 15.94
CA PRO A 55 -16.73 8.40 15.99
C PRO A 55 -15.85 7.36 16.72
N TYR A 56 -16.42 6.61 17.65
CA TYR A 56 -15.78 5.48 18.30
C TYR A 56 -16.70 4.27 18.27
N THR A 57 -16.36 3.28 17.44
CA THR A 57 -17.14 2.05 17.25
C THR A 57 -17.24 1.21 18.53
N TYR A 58 -16.22 1.30 19.39
CA TYR A 58 -16.11 0.51 20.62
C TYR A 58 -16.30 1.32 21.90
N TYR A 59 -16.75 2.57 21.80
CA TYR A 59 -17.04 3.35 23.00
C TYR A 59 -18.44 3.02 23.50
N SER A 60 -18.51 2.17 24.53
CA SER A 60 -19.70 1.88 25.33
C SER A 60 -19.46 2.43 26.74
N TYR A 61 -20.30 3.36 27.18
CA TYR A 61 -20.34 3.88 28.56
C TYR A 61 -21.27 3.02 29.42
#